data_AF-A0A929GL89-F1
#
_entry.id   AF-A0A929GL89-F1
#
_cell.length_a   1.000
_cell.length_b   1.000
_cell.length_c   1.000
_cell.angle_alpha   90.00
_cell.angle_beta   90.00
_cell.angle_gamma   90.00
#
_symmetry.space_group_name_H-M   'P 1'
#
loop_
_entity.id
_entity.type
_entity.pdbx_description
1 polymer ?
#
loop_
_entity_poly.entity_id
_entity_poly.type
_entity_poly.pdbx_seq_one_letter_code
_entity_poly.pdbx_strand_id
1 'polypeptide(L)' 'YVNSRLIARGEAVVVNDKFGLRLTDVVSPSERIENLG' A
#
# COMPACT_ATOMS: atom_id res chain seq x y z
N TYR A 1 1.94 -1.20 -5.78
CA TYR A 1 2.73 -0.22 -6.56
C TYR A 1 1.78 0.79 -7.17
N VAL A 2 2.20 2.05 -7.26
CA VAL A 2 1.50 3.12 -7.99
C VAL A 2 2.55 3.87 -8.79
N ASN A 3 2.28 4.18 -10.06
CA ASN A 3 3.24 4.82 -10.98
C ASN A 3 4.63 4.12 -10.96
N SER A 4 4.63 2.78 -10.98
CA SER A 4 5.84 1.95 -10.93
C SER A 4 6.68 2.07 -9.65
N ARG A 5 6.16 2.67 -8.58
CA ARG A 5 6.84 2.80 -7.28
C ARG A 5 6.14 1.99 -6.17
N LEU A 6 6.94 1.41 -5.27
CA LEU A 6 6.44 0.70 -4.09
C LEU A 6 5.95 1.73 -3.07
N ILE A 7 4.66 1.72 -2.74
CA ILE A 7 4.03 2.70 -1.85
C ILE A 7 3.53 2.12 -0.53
N ALA A 8 3.42 0.80 -0.43
CA ALA A 8 2.95 0.12 0.77
C ALA A 8 3.36 -1.35 0.75
N ARG A 9 3.51 -1.92 1.94
CA ARG A 9 3.65 -3.36 2.19
C ARG A 9 2.41 -3.86 2.90
N GLY A 10 2.08 -5.13 2.69
CA GLY A 10 0.93 -5.72 3.33
C GLY A 10 0.86 -7.23 3.14
N GLU A 11 -0.11 -7.82 3.82
CA GLU A 11 -0.35 -9.25 3.86
C GLU A 11 -1.74 -9.55 3.33
N ALA A 12 -1.90 -10.69 2.66
CA ALA A 12 -3.20 -11.17 2.23
C ALA A 12 -3.98 -11.68 3.45
N VAL A 13 -5.23 -11.27 3.57
CA VAL A 13 -6.12 -11.67 4.67
C VAL A 13 -7.46 -12.12 4.13
N VAL A 14 -8.14 -12.98 4.88
CA VAL A 14 -9.52 -13.39 4.61
C VAL A 14 -10.38 -13.00 5.80
N VAL A 15 -11.46 -12.26 5.55
CA VAL A 15 -12.43 -11.84 6.57
C VAL A 15 -13.83 -12.08 6.05
N ASN A 16 -14.64 -12.84 6.77
CA ASN A 16 -16.01 -13.22 6.37
C ASN A 16 -16.05 -13.80 4.94
N ASP A 17 -15.14 -14.73 4.63
CA ASP A 17 -14.96 -15.36 3.31
C ASP A 17 -14.62 -14.39 2.16
N LYS A 18 -14.19 -13.16 2.48
CA LYS A 18 -13.73 -12.17 1.50
C LYS A 18 -12.22 -11.97 1.60
N PHE A 19 -11.56 -11.97 0.45
CA PHE A 19 -10.14 -11.63 0.34
C PHE A 19 -9.93 -10.13 0.51
N GLY A 20 -8.89 -9.77 1.25
CA GLY A 20 -8.44 -8.40 1.43
C GLY A 20 -6.93 -8.32 1.56
N LEU A 21 -6.39 -7.10 1.55
CA LEU A 21 -5.00 -6.83 1.84
C LEU A 21 -4.93 -5.97 3.11
N ARG A 22 -4.22 -6.45 4.13
CA ARG A 22 -3.95 -5.65 5.33
C ARG A 22 -2.60 -4.96 5.14
N LEU A 23 -2.61 -3.63 5.13
CA LEU A 23 -1.38 -2.85 5.04
C LEU A 23 -0.64 -2.93 6.38
N THR A 24 0.65 -3.25 6.32
CA THR A 24 1.56 -3.29 7.47
C THR A 24 2.45 -2.06 7.53
N ASP A 25 2.71 -1.44 6.38
CA ASP A 25 3.49 -0.22 6.27
C ASP A 25 3.12 0.57 5.01
N VAL A 26 3.18 1.90 5.07
CA VAL A 26 2.81 2.80 3.98
C VAL A 26 3.71 4.03 3.99
N VAL A 27 4.21 4.42 2.81
CA VAL A 27 5.02 5.63 2.67
C VAL A 27 4.21 6.87 3.07
N SER A 28 4.88 7.85 3.68
CA SER A 28 4.23 9.07 4.16
C SER A 28 3.58 9.86 3.00
N PRO A 29 2.52 10.65 3.25
CA PRO A 29 1.90 11.46 2.21
C PRO A 29 2.89 12.41 1.53
N SER A 30 3.80 13.00 2.29
CA SER A 30 4.86 13.89 1.80
C SER A 30 5.77 13.19 0.80
N GLU A 31 6.26 12.01 1.18
CA GLU A 31 7.11 11.17 0.33
C GLU A 31 6.36 10.65 -0.89
N ARG A 32 5.03 10.40 -0.78
CA ARG A 32 4.20 10.04 -1.93
C ARG A 32 4.16 11.17 -2.96
N ILE A 33 3.99 12.42 -2.52
CA ILE A 33 3.88 13.60 -3.41
C ILE A 33 5.25 13.99 -4.01
N GLU A 34 6.32 13.95 -3.23
CA GLU A 34 7.68 14.22 -3.73
C GLU A 34 8.12 13.23 -4.81
N ASN A 35 7.58 12.01 -4.77
CA ASN A 35 7.80 10.98 -5.77
C ASN A 35 6.80 10.99 -6.94
N LEU A 36 5.93 11.99 -7.04
CA LEU A 36 5.06 12.24 -8.19
C LEU A 36 5.60 13.33 -9.13
N GLY A 37 6.70 13.99 -8.76
CA GLY A 37 7.49 14.92 -9.58
C GLY A 37 8.61 14.24 -10.36
#